data_AF-A0AAE3FHD1-F1
#
_entry.id   AF-A0AAE3FHD1-F1
#
_cell.length_a   1.000
_cell.length_b   1.000
_cell.length_c   1.000
_cell.angle_alpha   90.00
_cell.angle_beta   90.00
_cell.angle_gamma   90.00
#
_symmetry.space_group_name_H-M   'P 1'
#
loop_
_entity.id
_entity.type
_entity.pdbx_description
1 polymer ?
#
loop_
_entity_poly.entity_id
_entity_poly.type
_entity_poly.pdbx_seq_one_letter_code
_entity_poly.pdbx_strand_id
1 'polypeptide(L)'
;SVIATGWGAVDAYAACTYFDFFDYWVMTGDSTFLDFAKFIQNNTKITASDSETGWYLPGMNLEACNVSGNVFSTAGDGVWLPWISHSFVDPIIDMRDRYGNADVTALADRYSREELSRLRNSGT
;
A
#
# COMPACT_ATOMS: atom_id res chain seq x y z
N SER A 1 1.38 -11.76 2.96
CA SER A 1 0.01 -12.14 3.32
C SER A 1 -0.92 -11.45 2.35
N VAL A 2 -1.97 -12.10 1.84
CA VAL A 2 -3.09 -11.40 1.20
C VAL A 2 -4.36 -12.07 1.68
N ILE A 3 -5.15 -11.37 2.50
CA ILE A 3 -6.46 -11.82 2.94
C ILE A 3 -7.51 -11.32 1.94
N ALA A 4 -7.89 -12.19 1.01
CA ALA A 4 -9.00 -11.95 0.11
C ALA A 4 -10.30 -12.43 0.77
N THR A 5 -11.22 -11.51 1.03
CA THR A 5 -12.62 -11.83 1.33
C THR A 5 -13.41 -11.66 0.04
N GLY A 6 -14.46 -12.44 -0.21
CA GLY A 6 -15.13 -12.50 -1.53
C GLY A 6 -15.59 -11.16 -2.14
N TRP A 7 -15.59 -10.06 -1.38
CA TRP A 7 -15.93 -8.69 -1.79
C TRP A 7 -14.79 -7.66 -1.69
N GLY A 8 -13.56 -8.09 -1.39
CA GLY A 8 -12.36 -7.25 -1.37
C GLY A 8 -11.24 -7.79 -0.47
N ALA A 9 -10.05 -7.23 -0.59
CA ALA A 9 -8.94 -7.60 0.29
C ALA A 9 -8.83 -6.63 1.47
N VAL A 10 -8.35 -7.14 2.61
CA VAL A 10 -8.23 -6.39 3.88
C VAL A 10 -6.82 -6.52 4.48
N ASP A 11 -5.83 -6.79 3.64
CA ASP A 11 -4.48 -7.10 4.12
C ASP A 11 -3.64 -5.84 4.37
N ALA A 12 -3.66 -5.36 5.61
CA ALA A 12 -2.84 -4.23 6.04
C ALA A 12 -1.35 -4.45 5.75
N TYR A 13 -0.83 -5.66 5.99
CA TYR A 13 0.58 -5.97 5.80
C TYR A 13 1.02 -5.87 4.33
N ALA A 14 0.25 -6.43 3.40
CA ALA A 14 0.57 -6.34 1.96
C ALA A 14 0.68 -4.88 1.50
N ALA A 15 -0.27 -4.05 1.93
CA ALA A 15 -0.28 -2.63 1.61
C ALA A 15 0.90 -1.85 2.23
N CYS A 16 1.52 -2.35 3.30
CA CYS A 16 2.74 -1.75 3.85
C CYS A 16 3.98 -2.03 2.98
N THR A 17 3.95 -3.11 2.20
CA THR A 17 5.14 -3.62 1.49
C THR A 17 5.24 -3.20 0.03
N TYR A 18 4.28 -2.44 -0.50
CA TYR A 18 4.26 -2.11 -1.93
C TYR A 18 5.47 -1.27 -2.38
N PHE A 19 5.97 -0.40 -1.50
CA PHE A 19 7.22 0.34 -1.70
C PHE A 19 8.39 -0.62 -1.90
N ASP A 20 8.54 -1.62 -1.02
CA ASP A 20 9.64 -2.58 -1.08
C ASP A 20 9.63 -3.36 -2.40
N PHE A 21 8.45 -3.83 -2.82
CA PHE A 21 8.31 -4.54 -4.10
C PHE A 21 8.68 -3.65 -5.29
N PHE A 22 8.26 -2.38 -5.28
CA PHE A 22 8.65 -1.44 -6.33
C PHE A 22 10.16 -1.18 -6.32
N ASP A 23 10.77 -0.93 -5.16
CA ASP A 23 12.22 -0.71 -5.04
C ASP A 23 13.02 -1.94 -5.48
N TYR A 24 12.56 -3.14 -5.12
CA TYR A 24 13.14 -4.40 -5.59
C TYR A 24 13.06 -4.55 -7.10
N TRP A 25 11.94 -4.19 -7.72
CA TRP A 25 11.84 -4.19 -9.19
C TRP A 25 12.84 -3.21 -9.81
N VAL A 26 12.95 -1.98 -9.29
CA VAL A 26 13.93 -1.00 -9.79
C VAL A 26 15.35 -1.57 -9.72
N MET A 27 15.69 -2.25 -8.62
CA MET A 27 17.00 -2.85 -8.41
C MET A 27 17.26 -4.06 -9.32
N THR A 28 16.30 -4.97 -9.46
CA THR A 28 16.51 -6.29 -10.07
C THR A 28 16.08 -6.38 -11.53
N GLY A 29 15.09 -5.59 -11.93
CA GLY A 29 14.43 -5.68 -13.23
C GLY A 29 13.43 -6.83 -13.37
N ASP A 30 13.18 -7.62 -12.32
CA ASP A 30 12.19 -8.71 -12.37
C ASP A 30 10.76 -8.16 -12.35
N SER A 31 10.04 -8.34 -13.45
CA SER A 31 8.67 -7.82 -13.64
C SER A 31 7.68 -8.34 -12.62
N THR A 32 7.91 -9.51 -12.01
CA THR A 32 7.05 -10.08 -10.98
C THR A 32 6.87 -9.12 -9.81
N PHE A 33 7.94 -8.42 -9.43
CA PHE A 33 7.90 -7.44 -8.35
C PHE A 33 7.12 -6.19 -8.74
N LEU A 34 7.22 -5.74 -9.99
CA LEU A 34 6.43 -4.61 -10.48
C LEU A 34 4.94 -4.96 -10.53
N ASP A 35 4.60 -6.13 -11.05
CA ASP A 35 3.22 -6.61 -11.14
C ASP A 35 2.61 -6.72 -9.75
N PHE A 36 3.37 -7.24 -8.78
CA PHE A 36 2.91 -7.34 -7.41
C PHE A 36 2.77 -5.97 -6.73
N ALA A 37 3.72 -5.05 -6.92
CA ALA A 37 3.62 -3.68 -6.41
C ALA A 37 2.38 -2.96 -6.96
N LYS A 38 2.12 -3.09 -8.27
CA LYS A 38 0.91 -2.54 -8.93
C LYS A 38 -0.37 -3.13 -8.36
N PHE A 39 -0.36 -4.43 -8.07
CA PHE A 39 -1.51 -5.13 -7.49
C PHE A 39 -1.80 -4.68 -6.06
N ILE A 40 -0.77 -4.58 -5.20
CA ILE A 40 -0.98 -4.37 -3.76
C ILE A 40 -1.08 -2.90 -3.32
N GLN A 41 -0.59 -1.92 -4.11
CA GLN A 41 -0.63 -0.48 -3.75
C GLN A 41 -2.04 0.08 -3.44
N ASN A 42 -3.09 -0.59 -3.93
CA ASN A 42 -4.50 -0.19 -3.75
C ASN A 42 -5.35 -1.26 -3.04
N ASN A 43 -4.76 -2.39 -2.67
CA ASN A 43 -5.48 -3.60 -2.27
C ASN A 43 -6.30 -3.44 -0.96
N THR A 44 -5.99 -2.45 -0.12
CA THR A 44 -6.70 -2.20 1.15
C THR A 44 -7.69 -1.04 1.11
N LYS A 45 -7.70 -0.25 0.02
CA LYS A 45 -8.45 1.01 -0.04
C LYS A 45 -9.87 0.86 -0.61
N ILE A 46 -10.15 -0.26 -1.29
CA ILE A 46 -11.42 -0.48 -2.01
C ILE A 46 -12.58 -0.78 -1.04
N THR A 47 -12.35 -1.57 0.01
CA THR A 47 -13.38 -1.97 0.99
C THR A 47 -13.62 -0.94 2.09
N ALA A 48 -12.72 0.04 2.24
CA ALA A 48 -12.91 1.17 3.17
C ALA A 48 -13.64 2.36 2.56
N SER A 49 -14.12 2.22 1.32
CA SER A 49 -14.85 3.24 0.56
C SER A 49 -16.16 3.70 1.21
N ASP A 50 -16.65 3.03 2.26
CA ASP A 50 -17.98 3.31 2.82
C ASP A 50 -17.97 4.37 3.93
N SER A 51 -16.98 5.27 3.97
CA SER A 51 -16.99 6.27 5.03
C SER A 51 -16.56 7.68 4.61
N GLU A 52 -17.56 8.57 4.66
CA GLU A 52 -17.44 9.99 5.01
C GLU A 52 -16.86 10.15 6.44
N THR A 53 -15.74 9.52 6.76
CA THR A 53 -15.11 9.62 8.10
C THR A 53 -14.38 10.94 8.32
N GLY A 54 -14.33 11.83 7.30
CA GLY A 54 -13.66 13.12 7.36
C GLY A 54 -12.13 13.06 7.35
N TRP A 55 -11.53 11.86 7.20
CA TRP A 55 -10.08 11.71 7.09
C TRP A 55 -9.57 12.13 5.71
N TYR A 56 -8.38 12.73 5.68
CA TYR A 56 -7.72 13.15 4.44
C TYR A 56 -7.46 11.96 3.49
N LEU A 57 -7.25 10.75 4.03
CA LEU A 57 -7.13 9.50 3.28
C LEU A 57 -8.08 8.44 3.85
N PRO A 58 -9.07 7.96 3.09
CA PRO A 58 -10.01 6.94 3.55
C PRO A 58 -9.32 5.57 3.70
N GLY A 59 -9.76 4.79 4.69
CA GLY A 59 -9.33 3.39 4.88
C GLY A 59 -8.02 3.16 5.60
N MET A 60 -7.48 4.18 6.28
CA MET A 60 -6.20 4.09 6.99
C MET A 60 -6.29 3.48 8.40
N ASN A 61 -7.45 2.98 8.81
CA ASN A 61 -7.72 2.59 10.20
C ASN A 61 -7.96 1.08 10.41
N LEU A 62 -7.93 0.28 9.34
CA LEU A 62 -8.33 -1.13 9.38
C LEU A 62 -7.10 -2.07 9.45
N GLU A 63 -6.94 -2.76 10.58
CA GLU A 63 -5.86 -3.75 10.79
C GLU A 63 -6.19 -5.12 10.18
N ALA A 64 -7.35 -5.66 10.54
CA ALA A 64 -7.85 -6.96 10.14
C ALA A 64 -9.39 -6.95 10.17
N CYS A 65 -10.04 -7.75 9.32
CA CYS A 65 -11.48 -7.98 9.41
C CYS A 65 -11.76 -9.39 9.94
N ASN A 66 -12.88 -9.57 10.64
CA ASN A 66 -13.39 -10.90 10.90
C ASN A 66 -14.10 -11.40 9.63
N VAL A 67 -13.38 -12.23 8.86
CA VAL A 67 -13.84 -12.77 7.57
C VAL A 67 -15.14 -13.58 7.70
N SER A 68 -15.38 -14.22 8.85
CA SER A 68 -16.57 -15.08 9.05
C SER A 68 -17.88 -14.31 9.21
N GLY A 69 -17.81 -13.04 9.63
CA GLY A 69 -18.99 -12.21 9.89
C GLY A 69 -19.10 -10.96 9.00
N ASN A 70 -18.10 -10.69 8.14
CA ASN A 70 -17.94 -9.40 7.46
C ASN A 70 -17.97 -8.20 8.44
N VAL A 71 -17.51 -8.41 9.68
CA VAL A 71 -17.45 -7.34 10.69
C VAL A 71 -16.04 -6.75 10.69
N PHE A 72 -15.98 -5.44 10.45
CA PHE A 72 -14.77 -4.64 10.54
C PHE A 72 -14.57 -4.19 12.00
N SER A 73 -13.87 -4.98 12.79
CA SER A 73 -13.43 -4.61 14.13
C SER A 73 -11.90 -4.64 14.20
N THR A 74 -11.26 -3.48 14.30
CA THR A 74 -9.89 -3.37 14.81
C THR A 74 -9.91 -3.63 16.33
N ALA A 75 -8.84 -4.19 16.90
CA ALA A 75 -8.65 -4.61 18.31
C ALA A 75 -9.86 -4.52 19.27
N GLY A 76 -10.19 -5.66 19.91
CA GLY A 76 -11.08 -5.79 21.09
C GLY A 76 -12.09 -4.63 21.27
N ASP A 77 -13.23 -4.73 20.59
CA ASP A 77 -14.34 -3.76 20.59
C ASP A 77 -14.21 -2.53 19.65
N GLY A 78 -13.37 -2.60 18.61
CA GLY A 78 -13.34 -1.57 17.56
C GLY A 78 -12.43 -0.39 17.87
N VAL A 79 -11.45 -0.57 18.75
CA VAL A 79 -10.50 0.49 19.14
C VAL A 79 -9.55 0.75 17.98
N TRP A 80 -9.49 2.00 17.52
CA TRP A 80 -8.51 2.40 16.51
C TRP A 80 -7.08 2.24 17.04
N LEU A 81 -6.24 1.62 16.21
CA LEU A 81 -4.84 1.36 16.49
C LEU A 81 -3.97 2.30 15.65
N PRO A 82 -3.35 3.33 16.26
CA PRO A 82 -2.60 4.35 15.52
C PRO A 82 -1.46 3.81 14.66
N TRP A 83 -0.84 2.69 15.06
CA TRP A 83 0.24 2.07 14.30
C TRP A 83 -0.21 1.62 12.91
N ILE A 84 -1.49 1.28 12.74
CA ILE A 84 -2.02 0.85 11.44
C ILE A 84 -2.02 1.99 10.43
N SER A 85 -2.47 3.17 10.88
CA SER A 85 -2.43 4.37 10.04
C SER A 85 -1.01 4.76 9.68
N HIS A 86 -0.08 4.64 10.64
CA HIS A 86 1.35 4.83 10.37
C HIS A 86 1.86 3.85 9.31
N SER A 87 1.58 2.55 9.46
CA SER A 87 2.06 1.53 8.51
C SER A 87 1.51 1.69 7.09
N PHE A 88 0.31 2.26 6.91
CA PHE A 88 -0.20 2.61 5.58
C PHE A 88 0.44 3.86 4.98
N VAL A 89 0.83 4.82 5.82
CA VAL A 89 1.37 6.12 5.39
C VAL A 89 2.86 6.03 5.07
N ASP A 90 3.63 5.25 5.82
CA ASP A 90 5.08 5.10 5.65
C ASP A 90 5.50 4.77 4.21
N PRO A 91 4.98 3.71 3.56
CA PRO A 91 5.40 3.40 2.19
C PRO A 91 4.97 4.49 1.18
N ILE A 92 3.94 5.28 1.48
CA ILE A 92 3.53 6.43 0.65
C ILE A 92 4.56 7.56 0.77
N ILE A 93 5.06 7.80 1.99
CA ILE A 93 6.13 8.76 2.24
C ILE A 93 7.41 8.29 1.53
N ASP A 94 7.83 7.04 1.74
CA ASP A 94 9.03 6.49 1.13
C ASP A 94 9.01 6.55 -0.40
N MET A 95 7.87 6.25 -1.02
CA MET A 95 7.69 6.38 -2.46
C MET A 95 7.82 7.85 -2.93
N ARG A 96 7.19 8.79 -2.22
CA ARG A 96 7.25 10.22 -2.56
C ARG A 96 8.63 10.80 -2.38
N ASP A 97 9.32 10.46 -1.28
CA ASP A 97 10.64 10.97 -0.98
C ASP A 97 11.68 10.41 -1.97
N ARG A 98 11.55 9.13 -2.36
CA ARG A 98 12.53 8.48 -3.24
C ARG A 98 12.26 8.68 -4.73
N TYR A 99 11.00 8.66 -5.14
CA TYR A 99 10.61 8.65 -6.55
C TYR A 99 9.74 9.85 -6.96
N GLY A 100 9.36 10.71 -6.01
CA GLY A 100 8.56 11.91 -6.28
C GLY A 100 7.07 11.65 -6.50
N ASN A 101 6.61 10.40 -6.42
CA ASN A 101 5.21 10.01 -6.55
C ASN A 101 4.93 8.70 -5.78
N ALA A 102 3.72 8.50 -5.30
CA ALA A 102 3.30 7.30 -4.58
C ALA A 102 2.63 6.24 -5.48
N ASP A 103 2.21 6.62 -6.69
CA ASP A 103 1.55 5.72 -7.64
C ASP A 103 2.60 4.95 -8.47
N VAL A 104 2.63 3.64 -8.28
CA VAL A 104 3.55 2.71 -8.96
C VAL A 104 3.33 2.71 -10.47
N THR A 105 2.08 2.75 -10.91
CA THR A 105 1.74 2.73 -12.34
C THR A 105 2.18 4.03 -13.00
N ALA A 106 1.88 5.17 -12.38
CA ALA A 106 2.29 6.48 -12.90
C ALA A 106 3.81 6.61 -13.00
N LEU A 107 4.58 6.05 -12.06
CA LEU A 107 6.03 6.04 -12.13
C LEU A 107 6.57 5.14 -13.25
N ALA A 108 6.05 3.91 -13.35
CA ALA A 108 6.47 2.94 -14.35
C ALA A 108 6.13 3.37 -15.79
N ASP A 109 5.06 4.15 -15.97
CA ASP A 109 4.67 4.68 -17.28
C ASP A 109 5.48 5.94 -17.65
N ARG A 110 5.89 6.73 -16.65
CA ARG A 110 6.59 8.01 -16.86
C ARG A 110 8.09 7.85 -17.04
N TYR A 111 8.71 6.91 -16.34
CA TYR A 111 10.16 6.76 -16.28
C TYR A 111 10.60 5.38 -16.74
N SER A 112 11.75 5.33 -17.42
CA SER A 112 12.47 4.08 -17.60
C SER A 112 13.01 3.55 -16.26
N ARG A 113 13.24 2.24 -16.17
CA ARG A 113 13.83 1.61 -14.99
C ARG A 113 15.21 2.19 -14.67
N GLU A 114 15.99 2.54 -15.70
CA GLU A 114 17.30 3.16 -15.55
C GLU A 114 17.20 4.56 -14.92
N GLU A 115 16.20 5.37 -15.29
CA GLU A 115 15.92 6.66 -14.64
C GLU A 115 15.49 6.48 -13.19
N LEU A 116 14.59 5.53 -12.91
CA LEU A 116 14.18 5.20 -11.54
C LEU A 116 15.35 4.71 -10.69
N SER A 117 16.28 3.94 -11.28
CA SER A 117 17.50 3.50 -10.59
C SER A 117 18.40 4.68 -10.22
N ARG A 118 18.49 5.72 -11.08
CA ARG A 118 19.20 6.95 -10.74
C ARG A 118 18.50 7.70 -9.60
N LEU A 119 17.17 7.82 -9.62
CA LEU A 119 16.40 8.46 -8.56
C LEU A 119 16.63 7.75 -7.22
N ARG A 120 16.53 6.41 -7.20
CA ARG A 120 16.83 5.57 -6.03
C ARG A 120 18.20 5.87 -5.42
N ASN A 121 19.21 6.09 -6.26
CA ASN A 121 20.59 6.32 -5.82
C ASN A 121 20.94 7.81 -5.60
N SER A 122 20.01 8.73 -5.88
CA SER A 122 20.22 10.18 -5.75
C SER A 122 19.97 10.73 -4.34
N GLY A 123 19.36 9.92 -3.46
CA GLY A 123 18.96 10.29 -2.11
C GLY A 123 19.93 9.86 -0.99
N THR A 124 21.24 9.75 -1.25
CA THR A 124 22.29 9.55 -0.23
C THR A 124 23.16 10.78 -0.08
#